data_AF-A0A5J4KTZ1-F1
#
_entry.id   AF-A0A5J4KTZ1-F1
#
_cell.length_a   1.000
_cell.length_b   1.000
_cell.length_c   1.000
_cell.angle_alpha   90.00
_cell.angle_beta   90.00
_cell.angle_gamma   90.00
#
_symmetry.space_group_name_H-M   'P 1'
#
loop_
_entity.id
_entity.type
_entity.pdbx_description
1 polymer ?
#
loop_
_entity_poly.entity_id
_entity_poly.type
_entity_poly.pdbx_seq_one_letter_code
_entity_poly.pdbx_strand_id
1 'polypeptide(L)'
;MNKQEVFEVVVRTTREVLPDLEEHNFTFNDRLVDLGADSVDRAEIISMVLENLSLSIPRVELTSVKNIGELTEALYAKLQSA
;
A
#
# COMPACT_ATOMS: atom_id res chain seq x y z
N MET A 1 3.09 15.72 -0.70
CA MET A 1 3.18 14.57 0.21
C MET A 1 4.62 14.12 0.33
N ASN A 2 5.05 13.75 1.53
CA ASN A 2 6.31 13.08 1.82
C ASN A 2 6.11 11.56 1.89
N LYS A 3 7.21 10.79 1.99
CA LYS A 3 7.17 9.32 2.02
C LYS A 3 6.41 8.75 3.22
N GLN A 4 6.48 9.41 4.38
CA GLN A 4 5.77 8.99 5.58
C GLN A 4 4.24 9.12 5.41
N GLU A 5 3.78 10.20 4.78
CA GLU A 5 2.36 10.38 4.47
C GLU A 5 1.85 9.30 3.49
N VAL A 6 2.67 8.88 2.51
CA VAL A 6 2.32 7.76 1.60
C VAL A 6 2.18 6.46 2.39
N PHE A 7 3.13 6.19 3.29
CA PHE A 7 3.09 5.01 4.16
C PHE A 7 1.82 4.98 5.01
N GLU A 8 1.45 6.11 5.59
CA GLU A 8 0.22 6.24 6.40
C GLU A 8 -1.05 5.98 5.59
N VAL A 9 -1.10 6.40 4.32
CA VAL A 9 -2.22 6.06 3.42
C VAL A 9 -2.28 4.55 3.19
N VAL A 10 -1.14 3.89 2.91
CA VAL A 10 -1.10 2.43 2.72
C VAL A 10 -1.56 1.70 3.99
N VAL A 11 -1.09 2.12 5.16
CA VAL A 11 -1.48 1.53 6.46
C VAL A 11 -2.97 1.71 6.73
N ARG A 12 -3.51 2.92 6.55
CA ARG A 12 -4.93 3.20 6.77
C ARG A 12 -5.79 2.33 5.85
N THR A 13 -5.49 2.30 4.56
CA THR A 13 -6.22 1.46 3.60
C THR A 13 -6.08 -0.02 3.89
N THR A 14 -4.91 -0.47 4.37
CA THR A 14 -4.75 -1.88 4.78
C THR A 14 -5.66 -2.22 5.96
N ARG A 15 -5.83 -1.32 6.93
CA ARG A 15 -6.78 -1.51 8.05
C ARG A 15 -8.25 -1.46 7.62
N GLU A 16 -8.57 -0.69 6.58
CA GLU A 16 -9.94 -0.65 6.03
C GLU A 16 -10.32 -1.99 5.39
N VAL A 17 -9.38 -2.65 4.72
CA VAL A 17 -9.60 -3.97 4.09
C VAL A 17 -9.45 -5.12 5.09
N LEU A 18 -8.50 -5.02 6.02
CA LEU A 18 -8.22 -6.01 7.05
C LEU A 18 -8.45 -5.41 8.44
N PRO A 19 -9.71 -5.32 8.91
CA PRO A 19 -10.06 -4.68 10.18
C PRO A 19 -9.41 -5.35 11.40
N ASP A 20 -9.07 -6.64 11.31
CA ASP A 20 -8.37 -7.38 12.36
C ASP A 20 -6.95 -6.83 12.67
N LEU A 21 -6.42 -5.93 11.81
CA LEU A 21 -5.12 -5.27 11.98
C LEU A 21 -5.21 -3.88 12.65
N GLU A 22 -6.34 -3.53 13.27
CA GLU A 22 -6.53 -2.22 13.93
C GLU A 22 -5.41 -1.91 14.93
N GLU A 23 -5.04 -2.88 15.77
CA GLU A 23 -3.98 -2.76 16.78
C GLU A 23 -2.58 -3.17 16.27
N HIS A 24 -2.46 -3.59 15.00
CA HIS A 24 -1.16 -3.98 14.44
C HIS A 24 -0.24 -2.77 14.29
N ASN A 25 1.01 -2.93 14.74
CA ASN A 25 2.05 -1.92 14.62
C ASN A 25 2.78 -2.08 13.28
N PHE A 26 2.31 -1.37 12.27
CA PHE A 26 2.84 -1.48 10.91
C PHE A 26 4.28 -1.02 10.79
N THR A 27 5.07 -1.76 10.03
CA THR A 27 6.45 -1.40 9.64
C THR A 27 6.62 -1.44 8.12
N PHE A 28 7.67 -0.77 7.62
CA PHE A 28 8.02 -0.84 6.19
C PHE A 28 8.35 -2.26 5.70
N ASN A 29 8.75 -3.17 6.59
CA ASN A 29 9.09 -4.53 6.21
C ASN A 29 7.89 -5.47 6.15
N ASP A 30 6.73 -5.02 6.64
CA ASP A 30 5.54 -5.85 6.67
C ASP A 30 5.10 -6.20 5.25
N ARG A 31 4.69 -7.45 5.08
CA ARG A 31 4.22 -7.97 3.80
C ARG A 31 2.74 -8.23 3.94
N LEU A 32 1.93 -7.69 3.03
CA LEU A 32 0.47 -7.85 3.08
C LEU A 32 0.05 -9.32 3.19
N VAL A 33 0.75 -10.22 2.48
CA VAL A 33 0.50 -11.67 2.56
C VAL A 33 0.78 -12.27 3.94
N ASP A 34 1.80 -11.78 4.64
CA ASP A 34 2.14 -12.24 5.99
C ASP A 34 1.17 -11.65 7.04
N LEU A 35 0.45 -10.58 6.69
CA LEU A 35 -0.63 -9.96 7.47
C LEU A 35 -2.02 -10.57 7.18
N GLY A 36 -2.08 -11.64 6.39
CA GLY A 36 -3.34 -12.32 6.06
C GLY A 36 -4.03 -11.85 4.80
N ALA A 37 -3.48 -10.87 4.06
CA ALA A 37 -4.06 -10.39 2.81
C ALA A 37 -3.94 -11.44 1.70
N ASP A 38 -5.08 -11.94 1.24
CA ASP A 38 -5.14 -12.82 0.09
C ASP A 38 -5.01 -12.06 -1.25
N SER A 39 -5.24 -12.74 -2.37
CA SER A 39 -5.09 -12.12 -3.68
C SER A 39 -6.14 -11.05 -4.00
N VAL A 40 -7.34 -11.18 -3.45
CA VAL A 40 -8.43 -10.20 -3.57
C VAL A 40 -8.13 -9.01 -2.67
N ASP A 41 -7.76 -9.25 -1.41
CA ASP A 41 -7.45 -8.18 -0.46
C ASP A 41 -6.29 -7.31 -0.96
N ARG A 42 -5.20 -7.92 -1.44
CA ARG A 42 -4.08 -7.16 -2.01
C ARG A 42 -4.47 -6.35 -3.23
N ALA A 43 -5.40 -6.85 -4.04
CA ALA A 43 -5.89 -6.13 -5.21
C ALA A 43 -6.71 -4.90 -4.80
N GLU A 44 -7.57 -5.06 -3.80
CA GLU A 44 -8.40 -4.00 -3.24
C GLU A 44 -7.55 -2.92 -2.56
N ILE A 45 -6.63 -3.31 -1.67
CA ILE A 45 -5.68 -2.38 -1.00
C ILE A 45 -4.93 -1.53 -2.04
N ILE A 46 -4.35 -2.16 -3.06
CA ILE A 46 -3.61 -1.43 -4.10
C ILE A 46 -4.53 -0.46 -4.84
N SER A 47 -5.75 -0.88 -5.18
CA SER A 47 -6.68 -0.04 -5.94
C SER A 47 -7.13 1.18 -5.13
N MET A 48 -7.53 0.96 -3.87
CA MET A 48 -7.93 2.03 -2.94
C MET A 48 -6.78 3.00 -2.64
N VAL A 49 -5.54 2.51 -2.48
CA VAL A 49 -4.38 3.39 -2.29
C VAL A 49 -4.14 4.28 -3.51
N LEU A 50 -4.21 3.72 -4.72
CA LEU A 50 -4.05 4.49 -5.95
C LEU A 50 -5.14 5.56 -6.08
N GLU A 51 -6.39 5.22 -5.78
CA GLU A 51 -7.51 6.17 -5.74
C GLU A 51 -7.30 7.28 -4.71
N ASN A 52 -6.93 6.91 -3.47
CA ASN A 52 -6.65 7.86 -2.39
C ASN A 52 -5.51 8.84 -2.71
N LEU A 53 -4.55 8.41 -3.54
CA LEU A 53 -3.41 9.22 -3.98
C LEU A 53 -3.64 9.90 -5.34
N SER A 54 -4.83 9.73 -5.95
CA SER A 54 -5.13 10.21 -7.32
C SER A 54 -4.10 9.74 -8.37
N LEU A 55 -3.55 8.53 -8.20
CA LEU A 55 -2.55 7.95 -9.09
C LEU A 55 -3.20 6.99 -10.09
N SER A 56 -2.78 7.07 -11.36
CA SER A 56 -3.14 6.11 -12.40
C SER A 56 -1.91 5.30 -12.81
N ILE A 57 -1.65 4.22 -12.06
CA ILE A 57 -0.51 3.33 -12.29
C ILE A 57 -1.03 1.95 -12.70
N PRO A 58 -0.53 1.36 -13.81
CA PRO A 58 -0.82 -0.03 -14.15
C PRO A 58 -0.38 -0.96 -13.02
N ARG A 59 -1.31 -1.79 -12.50
CA ARG A 59 -1.02 -2.73 -11.40
C ARG A 59 0.14 -3.67 -11.69
N VAL A 60 0.41 -3.99 -12.96
CA VAL A 60 1.55 -4.81 -13.39
C VAL A 60 2.89 -4.22 -12.92
N GLU A 61 3.01 -2.89 -12.83
CA GLU A 61 4.21 -2.21 -12.34
C GLU A 61 4.46 -2.44 -10.84
N LEU A 62 3.42 -2.80 -10.09
CA LEU A 62 3.49 -3.05 -8.64
C LEU A 62 3.63 -4.54 -8.30
N THR A 63 3.69 -5.43 -9.30
CA THR A 63 3.78 -6.89 -9.06
C THR A 63 5.10 -7.33 -8.44
N SER A 64 6.16 -6.55 -8.59
CA SER A 64 7.49 -6.83 -8.04
C SER A 64 7.65 -6.40 -6.58
N VAL A 65 6.71 -5.61 -6.06
CA VAL A 65 6.70 -5.08 -4.69
C VAL A 65 6.40 -6.20 -3.69
N LYS A 66 7.24 -6.33 -2.66
CA LYS A 66 7.20 -7.45 -1.71
C LYS A 66 6.67 -7.07 -0.34
N ASN A 67 6.84 -5.82 0.06
CA ASN A 67 6.47 -5.29 1.38
C ASN A 67 5.89 -3.87 1.25
N ILE A 68 5.34 -3.36 2.35
CA ILE A 68 4.72 -2.04 2.42
C ILE A 68 5.73 -0.92 2.09
N GLY A 69 7.00 -1.07 2.43
CA GLY A 69 8.01 -0.05 2.15
C GLY A 69 8.40 0.06 0.68
N GLU A 70 8.52 -1.05 -0.01
CA GLU A 70 8.68 -1.09 -1.46
C GLU A 70 7.43 -0.50 -2.16
N LEU A 71 6.22 -0.79 -1.65
CA LEU A 71 4.98 -0.20 -2.16
C LEU A 71 5.00 1.33 -1.98
N THR A 72 5.34 1.77 -0.77
CA THR A 72 5.42 3.19 -0.41
C THR A 72 6.43 3.91 -1.30
N GLU A 73 7.60 3.33 -1.52
CA GLU A 73 8.63 3.92 -2.39
C GLU A 73 8.15 4.04 -3.83
N ALA A 74 7.55 2.99 -4.39
CA ALA A 74 7.02 3.00 -5.75
C ALA A 74 5.96 4.09 -5.95
N LEU A 75 5.04 4.23 -5.00
CA LEU A 75 3.98 5.25 -5.03
C LEU A 75 4.56 6.66 -4.84
N TYR A 76 5.49 6.83 -3.90
CA TYR A 76 6.16 8.10 -3.64
C TYR A 76 6.92 8.58 -4.87
N ALA A 77 7.70 7.70 -5.53
CA ALA A 77 8.43 8.03 -6.75
C ALA A 77 7.50 8.50 -7.88
N LYS A 78 6.31 7.91 -8.01
CA LYS A 78 5.30 8.31 -8.98
C LYS A 78 4.70 9.67 -8.66
N LEU A 79 4.43 9.96 -7.37
CA LEU A 79 3.98 11.29 -6.93
C LEU A 79 5.01 12.40 -7.19
N GLN A 80 6.31 12.10 -7.15
CA GLN A 80 7.35 13.09 -7.46
C GLN A 80 7.53 13.31 -8.97
N SER A 81 7.04 12.38 -9.79
CA SER A 81 7.19 12.42 -11.25
C SER A 81 5.91 12.87 -11.98
N ALA A 82 4.83 13.12 -11.23
CA ALA A 82 3.52 13.53 -11.72
C ALA A 82 3.34 15.06 -11.72
#